data_AF-A0A815UDX1-F1
#
_entry.id   AF-A0A815UDX1-F1
#
_cell.length_a   1.000
_cell.length_b   1.000
_cell.length_c   1.000
_cell.angle_alpha   90.00
_cell.angle_beta   90.00
_cell.angle_gamma   90.00
#
_symmetry.space_group_name_H-M   'P 1'
#
loop_
_entity.id
_entity.type
_entity.pdbx_description
1 polymer ?
#
loop_
_entity_poly.entity_id
_entity_poly.type
_entity_poly.pdbx_seq_one_letter_code
_entity_poly.pdbx_strand_id
1 'polypeptide(L)' 'MGQNPLRKIADDPLKVVRALQHAVMNTVPHIRYRPGWQSSLMLFPISMLPAWIADFILHKLNGSSLVPASVNKQLKD' A
#
# COMPACT_ATOMS: atom_id res chain seq x y z
N MET A 1 21.66 7.46 15.66
CA MET A 1 20.37 7.35 14.94
C MET A 1 19.80 5.96 15.19
N GLY A 2 18.78 5.84 16.04
CA GLY A 2 18.14 4.54 16.32
C GLY A 2 17.51 3.97 15.05
N GLN A 3 17.68 2.68 14.79
CA GLN A 3 17.06 2.05 13.63
C GLN A 3 15.54 1.98 13.84
N ASN A 4 14.78 2.58 12.93
CA ASN A 4 13.32 2.48 12.94
C ASN A 4 12.91 1.02 12.65
N PRO A 5 12.07 0.39 13.50
CA PRO A 5 11.68 -1.02 13.33
C PRO A 5 10.98 -1.26 11.99
N LEU A 6 10.28 -0.26 11.47
CA LEU A 6 9.59 -0.30 10.18
C LEU A 6 10.53 -0.53 8.99
N ARG A 7 11.80 -0.13 9.11
CA ARG A 7 12.79 -0.29 8.03
C ARG A 7 13.13 -1.75 7.75
N LYS A 8 12.92 -2.66 8.72
CA LYS A 8 13.14 -4.10 8.54
C LYS A 8 12.06 -4.75 7.67
N ILE A 9 10.86 -4.16 7.63
CA ILE A 9 9.69 -4.67 6.91
C ILE A 9 9.56 -3.97 5.54
N ALA A 10 10.12 -2.76 5.43
CA ALA A 10 10.08 -1.96 4.22
C ALA A 10 10.90 -2.59 3.07
N ASP A 11 10.35 -2.49 1.87
CA ASP A 11 11.01 -2.94 0.64
C ASP A 11 12.09 -1.94 0.18
N ASP A 12 13.01 -2.37 -0.69
CA ASP A 12 14.13 -1.52 -1.14
C ASP A 12 13.63 -0.27 -1.90
N PRO A 13 13.96 0.97 -1.45
CA PRO A 13 13.54 2.20 -2.11
C PRO A 13 13.98 2.33 -3.57
N LEU A 14 15.05 1.64 -3.98
CA LEU A 14 15.50 1.62 -5.38
C LEU A 14 14.43 1.10 -6.35
N LYS A 15 13.51 0.25 -5.89
CA LYS A 15 12.39 -0.24 -6.70
C LYS A 15 11.46 0.89 -7.16
N VAL A 16 11.25 1.89 -6.31
CA VAL A 16 10.43 3.07 -6.63
C VAL A 16 11.15 3.95 -7.64
N VAL A 17 12.45 4.21 -7.41
CA VAL A 17 13.28 5.03 -8.32
C VAL A 17 13.30 4.42 -9.72
N ARG A 18 13.48 3.10 -9.83
CA ARG A 18 13.46 2.40 -11.13
C ARG A 18 12.10 2.48 -11.82
N ALA A 19 11.00 2.34 -11.08
CA ALA A 19 9.66 2.48 -11.65
C ALA A 19 9.42 3.90 -12.19
N LEU A 20 9.90 4.92 -11.47
CA LEU A 20 9.80 6.32 -11.87
C LEU A 20 10.70 6.63 -13.07
N GLN A 21 11.93 6.11 -13.08
CA GLN A 21 12.84 6.18 -14.22
C GLN A 21 12.21 5.56 -15.47
N HIS A 22 11.63 4.37 -15.34
CA HIS A 22 10.94 3.71 -16.45
C HIS A 22 9.75 4.53 -16.95
N ALA A 23 9.01 5.18 -16.06
CA ALA A 23 7.90 6.06 -16.44
C ALA A 23 8.35 7.28 -17.26
N VAL A 24 9.44 7.93 -16.84
CA VAL A 24 9.96 9.14 -17.50
C VAL A 24 10.67 8.81 -18.81
N MET A 25 11.38 7.68 -18.88
CA MET A 25 12.14 7.28 -20.07
C MET A 25 11.31 6.54 -21.13
N ASN A 26 10.04 6.21 -20.85
CA ASN A 26 9.22 5.46 -21.78
C ASN A 26 8.74 6.31 -22.96
N THR A 27 8.92 5.83 -24.19
CA THR A 27 8.37 6.46 -25.40
C THR A 27 6.84 6.46 -25.42
N VAL A 28 6.22 5.45 -24.79
CA VAL A 28 4.76 5.33 -24.63
C VAL A 28 4.45 5.22 -23.13
N PRO A 29 4.09 6.33 -22.45
CA PRO A 29 3.87 6.32 -21.02
C PRO A 29 2.54 5.63 -20.66
N HIS A 30 2.54 4.89 -19.55
CA HIS A 30 1.35 4.25 -19.01
C HIS A 30 0.79 5.05 -17.84
N ILE A 31 -0.52 4.99 -17.63
CA ILE A 31 -1.17 5.69 -16.50
C ILE A 31 -0.75 5.08 -15.14
N ARG A 32 -0.27 3.83 -15.12
CA ARG A 32 0.06 3.10 -13.89
C ARG A 32 1.39 2.36 -14.01
N TYR A 33 2.36 2.73 -13.17
CA TYR A 33 3.63 2.04 -12.97
C TYR A 33 3.65 1.42 -11.57
N ARG A 34 4.09 0.15 -11.47
CA ARG A 34 4.02 -0.63 -10.22
C ARG A 34 5.43 -0.95 -9.70
N PRO A 35 5.85 -0.36 -8.58
CA PRO A 35 7.15 -0.69 -7.99
C PRO A 35 7.07 -2.02 -7.23
N GLY A 36 7.88 -2.98 -7.66
CA GLY A 36 8.02 -4.26 -6.98
C GLY A 36 6.86 -5.25 -7.17
N TRP A 37 7.04 -6.45 -6.60
CA TRP A 37 6.11 -7.56 -6.81
C TRP A 37 4.82 -7.42 -5.98
N GLN A 38 4.90 -6.88 -4.77
CA GLN A 38 3.75 -6.68 -3.88
C GLN A 38 2.70 -5.75 -4.52
N SER A 39 3.17 -4.70 -5.21
CA SER A 39 2.29 -3.79 -5.96
C SER A 39 1.58 -4.51 -7.11
N SER A 40 2.29 -5.38 -7.82
CA SER A 40 1.74 -6.05 -9.01
C SER A 40 0.83 -7.25 -8.71
N LEU A 41 1.17 -8.05 -7.69
CA LEU A 41 0.48 -9.33 -7.39
C LEU A 41 -0.55 -9.23 -6.26
N MET A 42 -0.33 -8.40 -5.23
CA MET A 42 -1.29 -8.26 -4.13
C MET A 42 -2.20 -7.05 -4.30
N LEU A 43 -1.61 -5.86 -4.43
CA LEU A 43 -2.38 -4.62 -4.37
C LEU A 43 -3.17 -4.37 -5.65
N PHE A 44 -2.63 -4.75 -6.81
CA PHE A 44 -3.33 -4.51 -8.06
C PHE A 44 -4.63 -5.31 -8.21
N PRO A 45 -4.66 -6.64 -7.99
CA PRO A 45 -5.91 -7.39 -8.04
C PRO A 45 -6.94 -6.86 -7.05
N ILE A 46 -6.51 -6.53 -5.82
CA ILE A 46 -7.39 -5.94 -4.80
C ILE A 46 -7.96 -4.60 -5.28
N SER A 47 -7.16 -3.77 -5.96
CA SER A 47 -7.61 -2.46 -6.49
C SER A 47 -8.62 -2.56 -7.63
N MET A 48 -8.72 -3.73 -8.27
CA MET A 48 -9.68 -3.99 -9.35
C MET A 48 -11.01 -4.56 -8.84
N LEU A 49 -11.06 -4.99 -7.57
CA LEU A 49 -12.30 -5.46 -6.94
C LEU A 49 -13.19 -4.26 -6.55
N PRO A 50 -14.52 -4.45 -6.46
CA PRO A 50 -15.41 -3.47 -5.86
C PRO A 50 -14.95 -3.05 -4.47
N ALA A 51 -15.14 -1.76 -4.13
CA ALA A 51 -14.66 -1.18 -2.87
C ALA A 51 -15.05 -2.01 -1.63
N TRP A 52 -16.30 -2.50 -1.58
CA TRP A 52 -16.79 -3.30 -0.46
C TRP A 52 -16.04 -4.64 -0.27
N ILE A 53 -15.57 -5.26 -1.36
CA ILE A 53 -14.78 -6.50 -1.28
C ILE A 53 -13.36 -6.19 -0.81
N ALA A 54 -12.76 -5.14 -1.36
CA ALA A 54 -11.43 -4.69 -0.94
C ALA A 54 -11.44 -4.36 0.56
N ASP A 55 -12.41 -3.57 1.02
CA ASP A 55 -12.57 -3.20 2.44
C ASP A 55 -12.76 -4.42 3.33
N PHE A 56 -13.54 -5.41 2.90
CA PHE A 56 -13.71 -6.67 3.64
C PHE A 56 -12.40 -7.47 3.75
N ILE A 57 -11.65 -7.59 2.65
CA ILE A 57 -10.35 -8.29 2.63
C ILE A 57 -9.37 -7.58 3.56
N LEU A 58 -9.23 -6.25 3.43
CA LEU A 58 -8.34 -5.47 4.28
C LEU A 58 -8.74 -5.58 5.75
N HIS A 59 -10.03 -5.49 6.08
CA HIS A 59 -10.51 -5.64 7.45
C HIS A 59 -10.12 -6.99 8.05
N LYS A 60 -10.35 -8.09 7.32
CA LYS A 60 -10.03 -9.44 7.77
C LYS A 60 -8.54 -9.65 7.98
N LEU A 61 -7.70 -9.07 7.12
CA LEU A 61 -6.23 -9.19 7.21
C LEU A 61 -5.63 -8.38 8.36
N ASN A 62 -6.19 -7.21 8.63
CA ASN A 62 -5.58 -6.24 9.54
C ASN A 62 -6.01 -6.45 11.01
N GLY A 63 -7.06 -7.26 11.25
CA GLY A 63 -7.58 -7.58 12.58
C GLY A 63 -7.96 -6.35 13.41
N SER A 64 -8.05 -5.18 12.78
CA SER A 64 -8.13 -3.89 13.44
C SER A 64 -9.59 -3.44 13.54
N SER A 65 -9.90 -2.76 14.64
CA SER A 65 -11.18 -2.10 14.84
C SER A 65 -11.49 -1.19 13.64
N LEU A 66 -12.68 -1.35 13.06
CA LEU A 66 -13.25 -0.49 12.01
C LEU A 66 -13.41 0.96 12.46
N VAL A 67 -13.25 1.20 13.76
CA VAL A 67 -13.36 2.50 14.38
C VAL A 67 -12.03 3.22 14.19
N PRO A 68 -11.99 4.37 13.50
CA PRO A 68 -10.78 5.15 13.39
C PRO A 68 -10.28 5.50 14.80
N ALA A 69 -8.96 5.55 14.98
CA ALA A 69 -8.35 5.78 16.28
C ALA A 69 -8.91 7.01 17.01
N SER A 70 -9.40 8.01 16.27
CA SER A 70 -10.08 9.19 16.79
C SER A 70 -11.42 8.89 17.46
N VAL A 71 -12.26 8.03 16.89
CA VAL A 71 -13.57 7.67 17.47
C VAL A 71 -13.38 6.75 18.68
N ASN A 72 -12.37 5.87 18.67
CA ASN A 72 -12.01 5.08 19.85
C ASN A 72 -11.54 5.92 21.04
N LYS A 73 -10.98 7.12 20.80
CA LYS A 73 -10.63 8.06 21.87
C LYS A 73 -11.90 8.69 22.46
N GLN A 74 -12.83 9.12 21.60
CA GLN A 74 -14.10 9.72 22.01
C GLN A 74 -15.03 8.77 22.79
N LEU A 75 -14.95 7.46 22.54
CA LEU A 75 -15.74 6.43 23.25
C LEU A 75 -15.17 6.06 24.63
N LYS A 76 -13.94 6.49 24.96
CA LYS A 76 -13.27 6.20 26.24
C LYS A 76 -13.34 7.35 27.24
N ASP A 77 -13.84 8.51 26.81
CA ASP A 77 -14.17 9.66 27.64
C ASP A 77 -15.61 9.52 28.17
#